data_AF-A0A0R3Q1K4-F1
#
_entry.id   AF-A0A0R3Q1K4-F1
#
_cell.length_a   1.000
_cell.length_b   1.000
_cell.length_c   1.000
_cell.angle_alpha   90.00
_cell.angle_beta   90.00
_cell.angle_gamma   90.00
#
_symmetry.space_group_name_H-M   'P 1'
#
loop_
_entity.id
_entity.type
_entity.pdbx_description
1 polymer ?
#
loop_
_entity_poly.entity_id
_entity_poly.type
_entity_poly.pdbx_seq_one_letter_code
_entity_poly.pdbx_strand_id
1 'polypeptide(L)' 'MNIIAVNDCCLRHDQCYSSCAVPQIACDNEFCACLGTIPATLHCQNNLALHCNAVHLLGHKYICPFMAQPPTD' A
#
# COMPACT_ATOMS: atom_id res chain seq x y z
N MET A 1 -16.06 4.70 8.37
CA MET A 1 -15.01 4.15 7.51
C MET A 1 -15.62 3.01 6.72
N ASN A 2 -15.49 3.02 5.39
CA ASN A 2 -16.01 1.94 4.55
C ASN A 2 -14.97 0.81 4.50
N ILE A 3 -15.20 -0.27 5.25
CA ILE A 3 -14.28 -1.41 5.36
C ILE A 3 -14.09 -2.11 4.00
N ILE A 4 -15.14 -2.15 3.16
CA ILE A 4 -15.06 -2.75 1.82
C ILE A 4 -14.06 -1.98 0.97
N ALA A 5 -14.10 -0.65 1.00
CA ALA A 5 -13.17 0.18 0.25
C ALA A 5 -11.70 0.01 0.72
N VAL A 6 -11.48 -0.16 2.02
CA VAL A 6 -10.14 -0.47 2.55
C VAL A 6 -9.67 -1.83 2.06
N ASN A 7 -10.54 -2.84 2.11
CA ASN A 7 -10.22 -4.19 1.66
C ASN A 7 -9.89 -4.23 0.16
N ASP A 8 -10.57 -3.46 -0.67
CA ASP A 8 -10.26 -3.34 -2.10
C ASP A 8 -8.87 -2.73 -2.34
N CYS A 9 -8.46 -1.73 -1.56
CA CYS A 9 -7.10 -1.20 -1.61
C CYS A 9 -6.07 -2.26 -1.22
N CYS A 10 -6.32 -3.03 -0.16
CA CYS A 10 -5.43 -4.12 0.27
C CYS A 10 -5.30 -5.20 -0.82
N LEU A 11 -6.41 -5.64 -1.42
CA LEU A 11 -6.40 -6.64 -2.48
C LEU A 11 -5.55 -6.21 -3.68
N ARG A 12 -5.64 -4.94 -4.08
CA ARG A 12 -4.82 -4.38 -5.16
C ARG A 12 -3.34 -4.32 -4.78
N HIS A 13 -3.04 -3.96 -3.54
CA HIS A 13 -1.67 -3.92 -3.01
C HIS A 13 -1.04 -5.33 -3.02
N ASP A 14 -1.77 -6.33 -2.55
CA ASP A 14 -1.33 -7.74 -2.57
C ASP A 14 -1.10 -8.25 -4.00
N GLN A 15 -1.98 -7.88 -4.94
CA GLN A 15 -1.80 -8.19 -6.37
C GLN A 15 -0.54 -7.53 -6.95
N CYS A 16 -0.28 -6.26 -6.61
CA CYS A 16 0.93 -5.57 -7.04
C CYS A 16 2.19 -6.26 -6.49
N TYR A 17 2.20 -6.60 -5.20
CA TYR A 17 3.31 -7.31 -4.54
C TYR A 17 3.54 -8.70 -5.16
N SER A 18 2.47 -9.48 -5.36
CA SER A 18 2.58 -10.84 -5.90
C SER A 18 3.05 -10.89 -7.36
N SER A 19 2.93 -9.80 -8.12
CA SER A 19 3.41 -9.73 -9.50
C SER A 19 4.93 -9.80 -9.63
N CYS A 20 5.68 -9.44 -8.57
CA CYS A 20 7.14 -9.31 -8.57
C CYS A 20 7.75 -8.44 -9.69
N ALA A 21 6.93 -7.65 -10.40
CA ALA A 21 7.33 -6.92 -11.60
C ALA A 21 7.48 -5.40 -11.38
N VAL A 22 6.98 -4.91 -10.24
CA VAL A 22 6.89 -3.48 -9.93
C VAL A 22 7.72 -3.20 -8.68
N PRO A 23 8.47 -2.08 -8.59
CA PRO A 23 9.17 -1.72 -7.35
C PRO A 23 8.21 -1.58 -6.17
N GLN A 24 8.63 -2.04 -4.97
CA GLN A 24 7.80 -2.00 -3.76
C GLN A 24 7.20 -0.61 -3.51
N ILE A 25 8.03 0.44 -3.64
CA ILE A 25 7.62 1.82 -3.39
C ILE A 25 6.47 2.26 -4.30
N ALA A 26 6.39 1.76 -5.52
CA ALA A 26 5.31 2.09 -6.44
C ALA A 26 4.00 1.41 -6.02
N CYS A 27 4.05 0.14 -5.61
CA CYS A 27 2.89 -0.55 -5.04
C CYS A 27 2.39 0.14 -3.75
N ASP A 28 3.31 0.51 -2.85
CA ASP A 28 2.97 1.18 -1.59
C ASP A 28 2.35 2.56 -1.86
N ASN A 29 2.89 3.34 -2.80
CA ASN A 29 2.34 4.64 -3.18
C ASN A 29 0.93 4.53 -3.78
N GLU A 30 0.69 3.53 -4.64
CA GLU A 30 -0.65 3.27 -5.21
C GLU A 30 -1.64 2.90 -4.09
N PHE A 31 -1.22 2.07 -3.14
CA PHE A 31 -2.02 1.73 -1.96
C PHE A 31 -2.38 2.95 -1.12
N CYS A 32 -1.40 3.80 -0.80
CA CYS A 32 -1.63 5.03 -0.04
C CYS A 32 -2.59 5.99 -0.77
N ALA A 33 -2.45 6.13 -2.09
CA ALA A 33 -3.36 6.92 -2.91
C ALA A 33 -4.79 6.36 -2.86
N CYS A 34 -4.95 5.03 -2.95
CA CYS A 34 -6.24 4.35 -2.84
C CYS A 34 -6.91 4.65 -1.49
N LEU A 35 -6.18 4.49 -0.37
CA LEU A 35 -6.69 4.81 0.97
C LEU A 35 -7.09 6.29 1.10
N GLY A 36 -6.35 7.21 0.47
CA GLY A 36 -6.66 8.65 0.46
C GLY A 36 -8.00 9.01 -0.19
N THR A 37 -8.55 8.14 -1.04
CA THR A 37 -9.87 8.36 -1.65
C THR A 37 -11.04 7.95 -0.76
N ILE A 38 -10.79 7.21 0.34
CA ILE A 38 -11.84 6.64 1.18
C ILE A 38 -12.43 7.74 2.08
N PRO A 39 -13.73 8.05 1.97
CA PRO A 39 -14.37 9.00 2.87
C PRO A 39 -14.35 8.47 4.31
N ALA A 40 -13.75 9.23 5.21
CA ALA A 40 -13.53 8.84 6.60
C ALA A 40 -13.68 10.03 7.55
N THR A 41 -14.16 9.77 8.76
CA THR A 41 -14.09 10.74 9.86
C THR A 41 -12.63 10.97 10.25
N LEU A 42 -12.32 12.10 10.90
CA LEU A 42 -10.98 12.40 11.44
C LEU A 42 -10.38 11.24 12.25
N HIS A 43 -11.21 10.58 13.07
CA HIS A 43 -10.78 9.41 13.85
C HIS A 43 -10.32 8.25 12.95
N CYS A 44 -11.02 8.00 11.85
CA CYS A 44 -10.68 6.92 10.93
C CYS A 44 -9.55 7.30 9.96
N GLN A 45 -9.34 8.58 9.64
CA GLN A 45 -8.24 9.04 8.80
C GLN A 45 -6.87 8.66 9.36
N ASN A 46 -6.71 8.71 10.69
CA ASN A 46 -5.48 8.26 11.34
C ASN A 46 -5.20 6.77 11.09
N ASN A 47 -6.24 5.93 11.03
CA ASN A 47 -6.08 4.51 10.75
C ASN A 47 -5.64 4.27 9.29
N LEU A 48 -6.22 5.02 8.33
CA LEU A 48 -5.79 4.96 6.93
C LEU A 48 -4.32 5.38 6.77
N ALA A 49 -3.90 6.44 7.46
CA ALA A 49 -2.49 6.87 7.46
C ALA A 49 -1.56 5.82 8.10
N LEU A 50 -2.00 5.14 9.16
CA LEU A 50 -1.24 4.06 9.79
C LEU A 50 -1.03 2.88 8.82
N HIS A 51 -2.05 2.51 8.04
CA HIS A 51 -1.90 1.46 7.02
C HIS A 51 -0.86 1.84 5.97
N CYS A 52 -0.91 3.06 5.42
CA CYS A 52 0.08 3.56 4.46
C CYS A 52 1.51 3.54 5.05
N ASN A 53 1.68 4.05 6.27
CA ASN A 53 3.00 4.07 6.92
C ASN A 53 3.52 2.65 7.23
N ALA A 54 2.63 1.72 7.59
CA ALA A 54 3.01 0.35 7.91
C ALA A 54 3.59 -0.39 6.71
N VAL A 55 3.02 -0.24 5.51
CA VAL A 55 3.54 -0.91 4.30
C VAL A 55 4.89 -0.34 3.89
N HIS A 56 5.12 0.97 4.00
CA HIS A 56 6.44 1.55 3.74
C HIS A 56 7.50 1.06 4.73
N LEU A 57 7.15 0.92 6.02
CA LEU A 57 8.09 0.51 7.05
C LEU A 57 8.38 -0.99 7.05
N LEU A 58 7.38 -1.82 6.76
CA LEU A 58 7.44 -3.28 6.94
C LEU A 58 7.38 -4.08 5.64
N GLY A 59 6.96 -3.46 4.54
CA GLY A 59 6.74 -4.10 3.24
C GLY A 59 7.98 -4.80 2.69
N HIS A 60 9.17 -4.27 2.99
CA HIS A 60 10.46 -4.84 2.59
C HIS A 60 10.72 -6.28 3.09
N LYS A 61 9.93 -6.78 4.05
CA LYS A 61 10.03 -8.18 4.51
C LYS A 61 9.30 -9.17 3.60
N TYR A 62 8.44 -8.68 2.72
CA TYR A 62 7.54 -9.48 1.90
C TYR A 62 7.75 -9.25 0.39
N ILE A 63 8.86 -8.60 0.03
CA ILE A 63 9.22 -8.31 -1.36
C ILE A 63 9.87 -9.51 -2.05
N CYS A 64 9.59 -9.64 -3.35
CA CYS A 64 10.38 -10.50 -4.21
C CYS A 64 11.80 -9.91 -4.37
N PRO A 65 12.85 -10.73 -4.58
CA PRO A 65 14.23 -10.24 -4.69
C PRO A 65 14.45 -9.12 -5.71
N PHE A 66 13.68 -9.12 -6.81
CA PHE A 66 13.74 -8.09 -7.87
C PHE A 66 13.10 -6.75 -7.46
N MET A 67 12.20 -6.75 -6.48
CA MET A 67 11.50 -5.53 -6.01
C MET A 67 12.30 -4.75 -4.96
N ALA A 68 13.38 -5.33 -4.43
CA ALA A 68 14.29 -4.70 -3.46
C ALA A 68 15.20 -3.63 -4.09
N GLN A 69 15.16 -3.50 -5.41
CA GLN A 69 16.00 -2.54 -6.12
C GLN A 69 15.45 -1.12 -5.93
N PRO A 70 16.34 -0.13 -5.64
CA PRO A 70 15.93 1.27 -5.65
C PRO A 70 15.35 1.63 -7.03
N PRO A 71 14.43 2.61 -7.10
CA PRO A 71 13.88 3.06 -8.38
C PRO A 71 15.03 3.35 -9.35
N THR A 72 14.96 2.77 -10.54
CA THR A 72 15.89 3.10 -11.62
C THR A 72 15.44 4.45 -12.17
N ASP A 73 16.33 5.44 -12.06
CA ASP A 73 16.18 6.77 -12.64
C ASP A 73 15.97 6.72 -14.17
#